data_AF-A0A5K0WID1-F1
#
_entry.id   AF-A0A5K0WID1-F1
#
_cell.length_a   1.000
_cell.length_b   1.000
_cell.length_c   1.000
_cell.angle_alpha   90.00
_cell.angle_beta   90.00
_cell.angle_gamma   90.00
#
_symmetry.space_group_name_H-M   'P 1'
#
loop_
_entity.id
_entity.type
_entity.pdbx_description
1 polymer ?
#
loop_
_entity_poly.entity_id
_entity_poly.type
_entity_poly.pdbx_seq_one_letter_code
_entity_poly.pdbx_strand_id
1 'polypeptide(L)' 'NIKVFCRTRPQFEDEGPSIAEFPDDYTIRISLANDTVATPKRDFEFDRVYGPHVGQ' A
#
# COMPACT_ATOMS: atom_id res chain seq x y z
N ASN A 1 7.87 -23.60 -4.86
CA ASN A 1 7.53 -22.18 -5.08
C ASN A 1 7.11 -21.56 -3.77
N ILE A 2 7.75 -20.46 -3.37
CA ILE A 2 7.35 -19.65 -2.23
C ILE A 2 6.38 -18.59 -2.75
N LYS A 3 5.28 -18.34 -2.04
CA LYS A 3 4.33 -17.25 -2.33
C LYS A 3 4.51 -16.13 -1.31
N VAL A 4 4.46 -14.88 -1.76
CA VAL A 4 4.61 -13.68 -0.95
C VAL A 4 3.36 -12.83 -1.09
N PHE A 5 2.72 -12.57 0.05
CA PHE A 5 1.48 -11.81 0.14
C PHE A 5 1.71 -10.54 0.94
N CYS A 6 1.11 -9.43 0.52
CA CYS A 6 1.10 -8.18 1.25
C CYS A 6 -0.30 -7.93 1.83
N ARG A 7 -0.40 -7.49 3.10
CA ARG A 7 -1.65 -7.04 3.70
C ARG A 7 -1.42 -5.72 4.40
N THR A 8 -2.19 -4.71 4.02
CA THR A 8 -2.22 -3.43 4.72
C THR A 8 -3.34 -3.44 5.75
N ARG A 9 -3.06 -2.98 6.97
CA ARG A 9 -4.09 -2.84 8.01
C ARG A 9 -4.97 -1.62 7.74
N PRO A 10 -6.24 -1.61 8.20
CA PRO A 10 -7.02 -0.38 8.31
C PRO A 10 -6.25 0.72 9.05
N GLN A 11 -6.46 1.95 8.58
CA GLN A 11 -6.02 3.14 9.28
C GLN A 11 -6.99 3.46 10.44
N PHE A 12 -6.45 3.91 11.57
CA PHE A 12 -7.22 4.45 12.69
C PHE A 12 -7.35 5.97 12.58
N GLU A 13 -8.35 6.55 13.21
CA GLU A 13 -8.72 7.97 13.05
C GLU A 13 -7.59 8.96 13.41
N ASP A 14 -6.69 8.56 14.31
CA ASP A 14 -5.60 9.37 14.84
C ASP A 14 -4.29 9.28 14.03
N GLU A 15 -4.26 8.49 12.95
CA GLU A 15 -3.02 8.18 12.21
C GLU A 15 -2.73 9.12 11.03
N GLY A 16 -3.64 10.04 10.69
CA GLY A 16 -3.48 10.97 9.56
C GLY A 16 -3.82 10.36 8.20
N PRO A 17 -3.28 10.85 7.07
CA PRO A 17 -3.52 10.27 5.74
C PRO A 17 -2.61 9.06 5.45
N SER A 18 -3.17 8.03 4.82
CA SER A 18 -2.38 6.89 4.31
C SER A 18 -1.44 7.31 3.18
N ILE A 19 -0.24 6.73 3.17
CA ILE A 19 0.73 6.85 2.07
C ILE A 19 0.66 5.71 1.05
N ALA A 20 -0.19 4.71 1.30
CA ALA A 20 -0.31 3.52 0.48
C ALA A 20 -1.50 3.60 -0.48
N GLU A 21 -1.26 3.33 -1.75
CA GLU A 21 -2.24 3.21 -2.84
C GLU A 21 -2.27 1.76 -3.36
N PHE A 22 -3.43 1.32 -3.84
CA PHE A 22 -3.68 -0.05 -4.32
C PHE A 22 -4.24 0.01 -5.75
N PRO A 23 -3.37 0.16 -6.78
CA PRO A 23 -3.82 0.27 -8.16
C PRO A 23 -4.47 -1.02 -8.70
N ASP A 24 -4.08 -2.18 -8.16
CA ASP A 24 -4.62 -3.51 -8.50
C ASP A 24 -4.40 -4.51 -7.35
N ASP A 25 -4.74 -5.79 -7.60
CA ASP A 25 -4.66 -6.89 -6.63
C ASP A 25 -3.22 -7.43 -6.41
N TYR A 26 -2.21 -6.90 -7.10
CA TYR A 26 -0.84 -7.42 -7.10
C TYR A 26 0.21 -6.38 -6.75
N THR A 27 -0.15 -5.10 -6.77
CA THR A 27 0.77 -3.97 -6.60
C THR A 27 0.34 -3.08 -5.43
N ILE A 28 1.29 -2.76 -4.54
CA ILE A 28 1.15 -1.68 -3.56
C ILE A 28 2.10 -0.55 -3.93
N ARG A 29 1.59 0.68 -3.89
CA ARG A 29 2.31 1.90 -4.24
C ARG A 29 2.47 2.79 -3.02
N ILE A 30 3.71 3.14 -2.68
CA ILE A 30 4.02 3.95 -1.49
C ILE A 30 4.50 5.35 -1.92
N SER A 31 3.77 6.37 -1.47
CA SER A 31 4.11 7.78 -1.64
C SER A 31 4.88 8.28 -0.42
N LEU A 32 6.18 8.58 -0.55
CA LEU A 32 6.89 9.21 0.56
C LEU A 32 6.34 10.63 0.75
N ALA A 33 5.72 10.88 1.90
CA ALA A 33 5.08 12.14 2.25
C ALA A 33 6.14 13.24 2.44
N ASN A 34 6.57 13.84 1.33
CA ASN A 34 7.16 15.17 1.29
C ASN A 34 6.52 15.86 0.09
N ASP A 35 5.74 16.89 0.41
CA ASP A 35 4.87 17.67 -0.49
C ASP A 35 5.66 18.60 -1.43
N THR A 36 6.80 18.12 -1.94
CA THR A 36 7.71 18.87 -2.82
C THR A 36 7.87 18.11 -4.13
N VAL A 37 6.92 18.34 -5.06
CA VAL A 37 6.92 18.23 -6.55
C VAL A 37 7.60 17.03 -7.27
N ALA A 38 8.39 16.18 -6.62
CA ALA A 38 9.19 15.16 -7.31
C ALA A 38 9.50 13.92 -6.46
N THR A 39 8.71 13.61 -5.43
CA THR A 39 8.98 12.41 -4.64
C THR A 39 8.52 11.17 -5.43
N PRO A 40 9.43 10.28 -5.84
CA PRO A 40 9.06 9.13 -6.65
C PRO A 40 8.20 8.16 -5.82
N LYS A 41 7.02 7.84 -6.35
CA LYS A 41 6.18 6.75 -5.85
C LYS A 41 6.94 5.44 -6.07
N ARG A 42 6.90 4.55 -5.07
CA ARG A 42 7.54 3.23 -5.14
C ARG A 42 6.49 2.15 -5.26
N ASP A 43 6.59 1.35 -6.31
CA ASP A 43 5.69 0.23 -6.58
C ASP A 43 6.36 -1.08 -6.16
N PHE A 44 5.60 -1.95 -5.51
CA PHE A 44 6.02 -3.28 -5.07
C PHE A 44 5.00 -4.32 -5.54
N GLU A 45 5.46 -5.33 -6.26
CA GLU A 45 4.64 -6.43 -6.77
C GLU A 45 4.71 -7.66 -5.87
N PHE A 46 3.58 -8.35 -5.71
CA PHE A 46 3.39 -9.53 -4.88
C PHE A 46 2.50 -10.57 -5.58
N ASP A 47 2.45 -11.80 -5.05
CA ASP A 47 1.49 -12.80 -5.53
C ASP A 47 0.04 -12.37 -5.28
N ARG A 48 -0.19 -11.54 -4.24
CA ARG A 48 -1.43 -10.78 -4.02
C ARG A 48 -1.23 -9.70 -2.95
N VAL A 49 -1.95 -8.60 -3.09
CA VAL A 49 -2.05 -7.49 -2.15
C VAL A 49 -3.48 -7.43 -1.60
N TYR A 50 -3.58 -7.39 -0.27
CA TYR A 50 -4.83 -7.22 0.45
C TYR A 50 -4.88 -5.82 1.05
N GLY A 51 -5.76 -4.98 0.49
CA GLY A 51 -6.05 -3.66 1.05
C GLY A 51 -6.71 -3.72 2.44
N PRO A 52 -6.85 -2.57 3.11
CA PRO A 52 -7.30 -2.47 4.50
C PRO A 52 -8.66 -3.10 4.79
N HIS A 53 -9.58 -3.14 3.81
CA HIS A 53 -10.96 -3.57 4.03
C HIS A 53 -11.26 -5.00 3.56
N VAL A 54 -10.23 -5.81 3.31
CA VAL A 54 -10.42 -7.24 3.02
C VAL A 54 -10.59 -8.01 4.34
N GLY A 55 -11.64 -8.84 4.40
CA GLY A 55 -11.94 -9.72 5.53
C GLY A 55 -10.84 -10.75 5.84
N GLN A 56 -11.06 -11.56 6.87
CA GLN A 56 -10.22 -12.75 7.10
C GLN A 56 -10.53 -13.85 6.11
#